data_AF-A0A8D3ARR0-F1
#
_entry.id   AF-A0A8D3ARR0-F1
#
_cell.length_a   1.000
_cell.length_b   1.000
_cell.length_c   1.000
_cell.angle_alpha   90.00
_cell.angle_beta   90.00
_cell.angle_gamma   90.00
#
_symmetry.space_group_name_H-M   'P 1'
#
loop_
_entity.id
_entity.type
_entity.pdbx_description
1 polymer ?
#
loop_
_entity_poly.entity_id
_entity_poly.type
_entity_poly.pdbx_seq_one_letter_code
_entity_poly.pdbx_strand_id
1 'polypeptide(L)'
;NTNFWYICPENTAVQAEIVDQHNAFRRAVQPTASDMLEMNYSEEVAANAQAWVDKCILAHGAPSTRMINGYELGENLFYSSSPYPWTDVVGAWHSEVSHYLYPNGSTNGGTIGHYTQVVWNSSYRVGCGMTLCPNNIYFYGCHYYRAGNFRGWLPYKAGPPCASCPNACIDKLCTNPCPYINSYINCPTLKARVGCGNKLVYAWCPASCKCINKIIPIA
;
A
#
# COMPACT_ATOMS: atom_id res chain seq x y z
N ASN A 1 32.96 -10.15 -3.33
CA ASN A 1 32.26 -9.47 -2.22
C ASN A 1 31.93 -8.04 -2.59
N THR A 2 30.86 -7.85 -3.37
CA THR A 2 30.21 -6.55 -3.51
C THR A 2 29.33 -6.35 -2.27
N ASN A 3 29.59 -5.29 -1.51
CA ASN A 3 28.81 -4.96 -0.31
C ASN A 3 27.49 -4.29 -0.74
N PHE A 4 26.38 -5.02 -0.67
CA PHE A 4 25.04 -4.50 -1.00
C PHE A 4 24.31 -3.90 0.21
N TRP A 5 24.98 -3.72 1.36
CA TRP A 5 24.35 -3.23 2.59
C TRP A 5 23.63 -1.88 2.46
N TYR A 6 24.04 -1.05 1.50
CA TYR A 6 23.43 0.25 1.23
C TYR A 6 22.06 0.17 0.53
N ILE A 7 21.66 -1.02 0.05
CA ILE A 7 20.33 -1.29 -0.56
C ILE A 7 19.59 -2.44 0.10
N CYS A 8 20.16 -3.08 1.13
CA CYS A 8 19.50 -4.14 1.88
C CYS A 8 18.34 -3.56 2.72
N PRO A 9 17.10 -4.04 2.57
CA PRO A 9 15.95 -3.54 3.33
C PRO A 9 15.95 -3.93 4.83
N GLU A 10 16.95 -4.68 5.30
CA GLU A 10 17.24 -4.89 6.73
C GLU A 10 17.95 -3.68 7.38
N ASN A 11 18.55 -2.81 6.56
CA ASN A 11 19.21 -1.60 7.04
C ASN A 11 18.16 -0.52 7.32
N THR A 12 18.08 -0.04 8.57
CA THR A 12 17.08 0.96 8.99
C THR A 12 17.15 2.27 8.20
N ALA A 13 18.31 2.65 7.67
CA ALA A 13 18.44 3.80 6.79
C ALA A 13 17.74 3.57 5.44
N VAL A 14 17.82 2.35 4.90
CA VAL A 14 17.13 1.94 3.66
C VAL A 14 15.62 1.83 3.89
N GLN A 15 15.21 1.33 5.06
CA GLN A 15 13.80 1.30 5.45
C GLN A 15 13.20 2.72 5.51
N ALA A 16 13.94 3.67 6.09
CA ALA A 16 13.57 5.08 6.12
C ALA A 16 13.47 5.66 4.68
N GLU A 17 14.45 5.39 3.82
CA GLU A 17 14.44 5.80 2.41
C GLU A 17 13.17 5.31 1.68
N ILE A 18 12.82 4.03 1.84
CA ILE A 18 11.61 3.44 1.25
C ILE A 18 10.37 4.19 1.72
N VAL A 19 10.21 4.37 3.03
CA VAL A 19 9.03 5.02 3.63
C VAL A 19 8.94 6.49 3.23
N ASP A 20 10.05 7.21 3.30
CA ASP A 20 10.10 8.64 2.97
C ASP A 20 9.75 8.87 1.51
N GLN A 21 10.25 8.04 0.60
CA GLN A 21 9.93 8.12 -0.83
C GLN A 21 8.44 7.85 -1.09
N HIS A 22 7.86 6.82 -0.46
CA HIS A 22 6.42 6.56 -0.57
C HIS A 22 5.61 7.76 -0.03
N ASN A 23 5.94 8.26 1.15
CA ASN A 23 5.23 9.36 1.77
C ASN A 23 5.38 10.68 0.99
N ALA A 24 6.54 10.95 0.38
CA ALA A 24 6.73 12.09 -0.52
C ALA A 24 5.75 12.04 -1.71
N PHE A 25 5.64 10.89 -2.39
CA PHE A 25 4.68 10.71 -3.48
C PHE A 25 3.22 10.81 -3.01
N ARG A 26 2.90 10.21 -1.87
CA ARG A 26 1.54 10.26 -1.28
C ARG A 26 1.09 11.68 -0.93
N ARG A 27 2.00 12.55 -0.49
CA ARG A 27 1.73 13.98 -0.23
C ARG A 27 1.54 14.81 -1.51
N ALA A 28 2.13 14.35 -2.62
CA ALA A 28 2.23 15.11 -3.87
C ALA A 28 1.16 14.74 -4.90
N VAL A 29 0.26 13.80 -4.60
CA VAL A 29 -0.77 13.34 -5.54
C VAL A 29 -1.64 14.47 -6.09
N GLN A 30 -2.04 14.34 -7.35
CA GLN A 30 -2.95 15.25 -8.04
C GLN A 30 -4.10 14.46 -8.70
N PRO A 31 -5.38 14.81 -8.41
CA PRO A 31 -5.82 15.81 -7.44
C PRO A 31 -5.40 15.43 -6.01
N THR A 32 -5.37 16.40 -5.11
CA THR A 32 -4.99 16.17 -3.71
C THR A 32 -5.94 15.19 -3.02
N ALA A 33 -5.43 14.43 -2.05
CA ALA A 33 -6.17 13.42 -1.32
C ALA A 33 -6.59 13.91 0.06
N SER A 34 -7.84 13.66 0.44
CA SER A 34 -8.37 14.02 1.76
C SER A 34 -8.16 12.98 2.85
N ASP A 35 -7.83 11.74 2.47
CA ASP A 35 -7.84 10.55 3.32
C ASP A 35 -6.57 9.69 3.21
N MET A 36 -5.50 10.23 2.61
CA MET A 36 -4.24 9.52 2.40
C MET A 36 -3.56 9.23 3.73
N LEU A 37 -3.39 7.97 4.12
CA LEU A 37 -2.67 7.63 5.35
C LEU A 37 -1.16 7.81 5.18
N GLU A 38 -0.48 8.16 6.26
CA GLU A 38 0.96 8.04 6.39
C GLU A 38 1.37 6.56 6.36
N MET A 39 2.41 6.25 5.59
CA MET A 39 3.00 4.92 5.50
C MET A 39 4.14 4.78 6.51
N ASN A 40 4.25 3.62 7.14
CA ASN A 40 5.34 3.25 8.05
C ASN A 40 5.98 1.92 7.65
N TYR A 41 7.24 1.70 8.01
CA TYR A 41 7.89 0.41 7.75
C TYR A 41 7.34 -0.68 8.69
N SER A 42 7.26 -1.92 8.20
CA SER A 42 6.80 -3.05 9.00
C SER A 42 7.64 -4.28 8.72
N GLU A 43 8.35 -4.74 9.75
CA GLU A 43 9.17 -5.95 9.69
C GLU A 43 8.35 -7.21 9.39
N GLU A 44 7.13 -7.31 9.92
CA GLU A 44 6.22 -8.43 9.64
C GLU A 44 5.88 -8.51 8.14
N VAL A 45 5.64 -7.34 7.51
CA VAL A 45 5.37 -7.24 6.07
C VAL A 45 6.64 -7.48 5.26
N ALA A 46 7.79 -6.98 5.74
CA ALA A 46 9.09 -7.16 5.08
C ALA A 46 9.50 -8.63 5.05
N ALA A 47 9.28 -9.38 6.13
CA ALA A 47 9.52 -10.81 6.16
C ALA A 47 8.67 -11.57 5.12
N ASN A 48 7.42 -11.14 4.89
CA ASN A 48 6.56 -11.72 3.85
C ASN A 48 7.09 -11.41 2.44
N ALA A 49 7.48 -10.16 2.19
CA ALA A 49 8.04 -9.72 0.91
C ALA A 49 9.39 -10.41 0.62
N GLN A 50 10.28 -10.52 1.60
CA GLN A 50 11.56 -11.22 1.48
C GLN A 50 11.35 -12.69 1.12
N ALA A 51 10.46 -13.38 1.84
CA ALA A 51 10.12 -14.77 1.55
C ALA A 51 9.53 -14.97 0.14
N TRP A 52 8.92 -13.95 -0.46
CA TRP A 52 8.46 -13.99 -1.85
C TRP A 52 9.63 -13.83 -2.82
N VAL A 53 10.44 -12.78 -2.67
CA VAL A 53 11.53 -12.51 -3.63
C VAL A 53 12.57 -13.62 -3.62
N ASP A 54 12.85 -14.25 -2.48
CA ASP A 54 13.79 -15.36 -2.35
C ASP A 54 13.44 -16.59 -3.21
N LYS A 55 12.18 -16.69 -3.67
CA LYS A 55 11.78 -17.75 -4.61
C LYS A 55 12.31 -17.52 -6.02
N CYS A 56 12.75 -16.30 -6.34
CA CYS A 56 13.23 -15.92 -7.66
C CYS A 56 12.24 -16.22 -8.80
N ILE A 57 10.95 -16.10 -8.50
CA ILE A 57 9.88 -16.15 -9.48
C ILE A 57 9.57 -14.69 -9.85
N LEU A 58 9.99 -14.25 -11.03
CA LEU A 58 9.86 -12.87 -11.51
C LEU A 58 8.43 -12.53 -11.96
N ALA A 59 7.45 -12.90 -11.14
CA ALA A 59 6.03 -12.70 -11.37
C ALA A 59 5.31 -12.56 -10.02
N HIS A 60 4.09 -12.03 -10.05
CA HIS A 60 3.23 -12.00 -8.88
C HIS A 60 2.77 -13.40 -8.47
N GLY A 61 2.67 -13.62 -7.17
CA GLY A 61 2.05 -14.81 -6.59
C GLY A 61 0.52 -14.75 -6.58
N ALA A 62 -0.11 -15.87 -6.26
CA ALA A 62 -1.53 -15.86 -5.91
C ALA A 62 -1.76 -15.03 -4.63
N PRO A 63 -2.90 -14.34 -4.47
CA PRO A 63 -3.27 -13.63 -3.24
C PRO A 63 -2.98 -14.39 -1.94
N SER A 64 -3.26 -15.70 -1.93
CA SER A 64 -3.04 -16.59 -0.79
C SER A 64 -1.58 -16.71 -0.36
N THR A 65 -0.61 -16.30 -1.18
CA THR A 65 0.81 -16.32 -0.84
C THR A 65 1.27 -15.08 -0.07
N ARG A 66 0.41 -14.07 0.08
CA ARG A 66 0.72 -12.80 0.74
C ARG A 66 -0.40 -12.40 1.69
N MET A 67 -0.52 -13.16 2.79
CA MET A 67 -1.53 -12.98 3.82
C MET A 67 -0.87 -12.74 5.18
N ILE A 68 -1.36 -11.74 5.93
CA ILE A 68 -0.99 -11.51 7.34
C ILE A 68 -2.27 -11.35 8.14
N ASN A 69 -2.40 -12.13 9.22
CA ASN A 69 -3.55 -12.07 10.15
C ASN A 69 -4.92 -12.14 9.45
N GLY A 70 -5.01 -12.92 8.38
CA GLY A 70 -6.22 -13.09 7.58
C GLY A 70 -6.48 -11.98 6.55
N TYR A 71 -5.56 -11.04 6.36
CA TYR A 71 -5.67 -9.95 5.39
C TYR A 71 -4.67 -10.12 4.24
N GLU A 72 -5.15 -9.88 3.01
CA GLU A 72 -4.29 -9.84 1.82
C GLU A 72 -3.41 -8.58 1.83
N LEU A 73 -2.14 -8.77 1.49
CA LEU A 73 -1.19 -7.71 1.23
C LEU A 73 -1.20 -7.32 -0.26
N GLY A 74 -0.97 -6.04 -0.54
CA GLY A 74 -0.61 -5.60 -1.88
C GLY A 74 0.82 -6.00 -2.22
N GLU A 75 1.20 -5.94 -3.49
CA GLU A 75 2.54 -6.31 -3.94
C GLU A 75 2.96 -5.47 -5.15
N ASN A 76 4.15 -4.87 -5.07
CA ASN A 76 4.86 -4.30 -6.21
C ASN A 76 6.18 -5.04 -6.38
N LEU A 77 6.54 -5.35 -7.62
CA LEU A 77 7.75 -6.10 -7.97
C LEU A 77 8.59 -5.30 -8.96
N PHE A 78 9.92 -5.46 -8.90
CA PHE A 78 10.86 -4.84 -9.82
C PHE A 78 12.07 -5.76 -9.98
N TYR A 79 12.63 -5.86 -11.18
CA TYR A 79 13.88 -6.60 -11.37
C TYR A 79 14.78 -5.93 -12.40
N SER A 80 16.08 -6.14 -12.24
CA SER A 80 17.12 -5.50 -13.05
C SER A 80 18.38 -6.36 -13.12
N SER A 81 19.22 -6.10 -14.12
CA SER A 81 20.56 -6.71 -14.24
C SER A 81 21.62 -6.02 -13.38
N SER A 82 21.27 -4.90 -12.75
CA SER A 82 22.14 -4.06 -11.93
C SER A 82 21.41 -3.66 -10.64
N PRO A 83 22.12 -3.45 -9.53
CA PRO A 83 21.49 -3.00 -8.29
C PRO A 83 21.08 -1.52 -8.40
N TYR A 84 19.88 -1.20 -7.93
CA TYR A 84 19.36 0.16 -7.80
C TYR A 84 19.06 0.50 -6.33
N PRO A 85 19.21 1.79 -5.94
CA PRO A 85 18.68 2.29 -4.67
C PRO A 85 17.15 2.22 -4.65
N TRP A 86 16.57 2.15 -3.45
CA TRP A 86 15.13 1.98 -3.31
C TRP A 86 14.33 3.20 -3.75
N THR A 87 14.91 4.40 -3.63
CA THR A 87 14.38 5.64 -4.23
C THR A 87 14.10 5.49 -5.73
N ASP A 88 15.01 4.86 -6.48
CA ASP A 88 14.84 4.61 -7.92
C ASP A 88 13.77 3.54 -8.18
N VAL A 89 13.76 2.46 -7.39
CA VAL A 89 12.77 1.37 -7.53
C VAL A 89 11.34 1.88 -7.28
N VAL A 90 11.13 2.60 -6.17
CA VAL A 90 9.83 3.21 -5.84
C VAL A 90 9.49 4.32 -6.85
N GLY A 91 10.49 5.06 -7.33
CA GLY A 91 10.33 6.03 -8.40
C GLY A 91 9.85 5.42 -9.72
N ALA A 92 10.39 4.25 -10.10
CA ALA A 92 9.97 3.51 -11.28
C ALA A 92 8.50 3.08 -11.18
N TRP A 93 8.08 2.53 -10.03
CA TRP A 93 6.67 2.22 -9.76
C TRP A 93 5.77 3.45 -9.84
N HIS A 94 6.20 4.57 -9.24
CA HIS A 94 5.44 5.82 -9.27
C HIS A 94 5.35 6.43 -10.68
N SER A 95 6.34 6.21 -11.56
CA SER A 95 6.39 6.80 -12.91
C SER A 95 5.20 6.44 -13.81
N GLU A 96 4.49 5.36 -13.50
CA GLU A 96 3.22 4.99 -14.12
C GLU A 96 2.13 6.06 -13.98
N VAL A 97 2.29 7.04 -13.07
CA VAL A 97 1.42 8.23 -12.99
C VAL A 97 1.28 8.95 -14.33
N SER A 98 2.30 8.88 -15.20
CA SER A 98 2.27 9.43 -16.56
C SER A 98 1.19 8.80 -17.47
N HIS A 99 0.69 7.62 -17.12
CA HIS A 99 -0.38 6.90 -17.80
C HIS A 99 -1.71 6.97 -17.04
N TYR A 100 -1.75 7.64 -15.89
CA TYR A 100 -2.92 7.68 -15.02
C TYR A 100 -3.62 9.04 -15.06
N LEU A 101 -4.94 9.04 -15.19
CA LEU A 101 -5.80 10.20 -15.00
C LEU A 101 -6.84 9.89 -13.92
N TYR A 102 -6.87 10.68 -12.85
CA TYR A 102 -7.93 10.59 -11.86
C TYR A 102 -9.24 11.22 -12.41
N PRO A 103 -10.43 10.61 -12.20
CA PRO A 103 -10.70 9.29 -11.61
C PRO A 103 -10.75 8.14 -12.64
N ASN A 104 -10.39 8.40 -13.89
CA ASN A 104 -10.59 7.51 -15.04
C ASN A 104 -9.71 6.25 -15.05
N GLY A 105 -8.51 6.30 -14.46
CA GLY A 105 -7.54 5.21 -14.54
C GLY A 105 -6.56 5.38 -15.71
N SER A 106 -6.24 4.29 -16.39
CA SER A 106 -5.24 4.28 -17.47
C SER A 106 -5.75 5.06 -18.69
N THR A 107 -4.95 6.01 -19.20
CA THR A 107 -5.31 6.90 -20.31
C THR A 107 -4.98 6.33 -21.68
N ASN A 108 -4.05 5.38 -21.74
CA ASN A 108 -3.49 4.83 -22.98
C ASN A 108 -3.37 3.29 -22.94
N GLY A 109 -3.98 2.64 -21.96
CA GLY A 109 -3.87 1.19 -21.74
C GLY A 109 -2.55 0.76 -21.10
N GLY A 110 -1.66 1.70 -20.75
CA GLY A 110 -0.44 1.43 -20.00
C GLY A 110 -0.72 0.96 -18.56
N THR A 111 0.27 0.28 -17.98
CA THR A 111 0.22 -0.19 -16.59
C THR A 111 0.18 1.00 -15.63
N ILE A 112 -0.70 0.92 -14.64
CA ILE A 112 -0.89 1.92 -13.58
C ILE A 112 -0.90 1.32 -12.17
N GLY A 113 -0.83 -0.01 -12.08
CA GLY A 113 -1.06 -0.75 -10.84
C GLY A 113 0.00 -0.51 -9.77
N HIS A 114 1.25 -0.32 -10.18
CA HIS A 114 2.33 -0.02 -9.24
C HIS A 114 2.15 1.39 -8.65
N TYR A 115 1.85 2.37 -9.51
CA TYR A 115 1.55 3.72 -9.07
C TYR A 115 0.35 3.75 -8.11
N THR A 116 -0.79 3.17 -8.50
CA THR A 116 -2.00 3.22 -7.67
C THR A 116 -1.82 2.51 -6.34
N GLN A 117 -0.96 1.49 -6.24
CA GLN A 117 -0.59 0.86 -4.97
C GLN A 117 0.29 1.77 -4.10
N VAL A 118 1.30 2.45 -4.68
CA VAL A 118 2.14 3.43 -3.95
C VAL A 118 1.26 4.51 -3.30
N VAL A 119 0.23 4.96 -4.01
CA VAL A 119 -0.68 6.02 -3.55
C VAL A 119 -2.03 5.49 -3.02
N TRP A 120 -2.11 4.22 -2.63
CA TRP A 120 -3.36 3.68 -2.07
C TRP A 120 -3.60 4.19 -0.64
N ASN A 121 -4.71 4.89 -0.42
CA ASN A 121 -4.99 5.66 0.80
C ASN A 121 -4.85 4.83 2.09
N SER A 122 -5.25 3.57 2.03
CA SER A 122 -5.43 2.69 3.18
C SER A 122 -4.28 1.71 3.38
N SER A 123 -3.33 1.65 2.45
CA SER A 123 -2.07 0.91 2.59
C SER A 123 -1.10 1.76 3.41
N TYR A 124 -1.09 1.56 4.73
CA TYR A 124 -0.37 2.42 5.68
C TYR A 124 0.87 1.76 6.29
N ARG A 125 1.17 0.52 5.90
CA ARG A 125 2.46 -0.11 6.20
C ARG A 125 3.05 -0.74 4.95
N VAL A 126 4.35 -0.66 4.81
CA VAL A 126 5.12 -1.29 3.74
C VAL A 126 6.26 -2.08 4.36
N GLY A 127 6.62 -3.18 3.71
CA GLY A 127 7.82 -3.92 4.02
C GLY A 127 8.34 -4.54 2.75
N CYS A 128 9.66 -4.53 2.57
CA CYS A 128 10.27 -4.88 1.30
C CYS A 128 11.36 -5.93 1.47
N GLY A 129 11.57 -6.69 0.40
CA GLY A 129 12.62 -7.68 0.27
C GLY A 129 13.41 -7.47 -1.00
N MET A 130 14.66 -7.92 -0.97
CA MET A 130 15.55 -7.93 -2.13
C MET A 130 16.35 -9.23 -2.15
N THR A 131 16.53 -9.81 -3.32
CA THR A 131 17.38 -10.99 -3.50
C THR A 131 18.16 -10.91 -4.81
N LEU A 132 19.33 -11.55 -4.86
CA LEU A 132 20.08 -11.76 -6.09
C LEU A 132 19.74 -13.15 -6.63
N CYS A 133 18.93 -13.19 -7.68
CA CYS A 133 18.51 -14.40 -8.36
C CYS A 133 19.57 -14.94 -9.32
N PRO A 134 19.41 -16.21 -9.79
CA PRO A 134 20.24 -16.76 -10.84
C PRO A 134 20.33 -15.83 -12.07
N ASN A 135 21.45 -15.92 -12.80
CA ASN A 135 21.77 -15.05 -13.94
C ASN A 135 21.98 -13.57 -13.58
N ASN A 136 22.38 -13.28 -12.34
CA ASN A 136 22.67 -11.93 -11.84
C ASN A 136 21.46 -10.97 -11.96
N ILE A 137 20.26 -11.48 -11.67
CA ILE A 137 19.04 -10.67 -11.65
C ILE A 137 18.80 -10.19 -10.23
N TYR A 138 18.84 -8.89 -10.01
CA TYR A 138 18.42 -8.28 -8.75
C TYR A 138 16.90 -8.20 -8.75
N PHE A 139 16.26 -8.87 -7.80
CA PHE A 139 14.81 -8.91 -7.67
C PHE A 139 14.38 -8.21 -6.39
N TYR A 140 13.47 -7.25 -6.54
CA TYR A 140 12.95 -6.37 -5.52
C TYR A 140 11.45 -6.59 -5.39
N GLY A 141 10.94 -6.56 -4.16
CA GLY A 141 9.51 -6.64 -3.91
C GLY A 141 9.14 -5.88 -2.66
N CYS A 142 8.07 -5.10 -2.73
CA CYS A 142 7.44 -4.51 -1.55
C CYS A 142 6.03 -5.08 -1.40
N HIS A 143 5.69 -5.47 -0.18
CA HIS A 143 4.33 -5.78 0.20
C HIS A 143 3.72 -4.61 0.97
N TYR A 144 2.41 -4.46 0.83
CA TYR A 144 1.65 -3.35 1.41
C TYR A 144 0.59 -3.90 2.35
N TYR A 145 0.65 -3.53 3.63
CA TYR A 145 -0.37 -3.96 4.59
C TYR A 145 -1.68 -3.28 4.29
N ARG A 146 -2.64 -4.14 3.92
CA ARG A 146 -3.83 -3.90 3.11
C ARG A 146 -3.49 -3.75 1.64
N ALA A 147 -3.96 -4.73 0.87
CA ALA A 147 -4.00 -4.64 -0.58
C ALA A 147 -4.73 -3.38 -1.03
N GLY A 148 -4.18 -2.76 -2.07
CA GLY A 148 -4.86 -1.74 -2.85
C GLY A 148 -5.45 -2.32 -4.13
N ASN A 149 -5.66 -1.45 -5.11
CA ASN A 149 -6.03 -1.80 -6.48
C ASN A 149 -7.33 -2.61 -6.61
N PHE A 150 -8.27 -2.41 -5.69
CA PHE A 150 -9.59 -3.02 -5.80
C PHE A 150 -10.32 -2.50 -7.04
N ARG A 151 -10.80 -3.42 -7.88
CA ARG A 151 -11.46 -3.10 -9.15
C ARG A 151 -12.65 -2.15 -8.92
N GLY A 152 -12.66 -1.04 -9.66
CA GLY A 152 -13.72 -0.03 -9.57
C GLY A 152 -13.59 0.95 -8.41
N TRP A 153 -12.51 0.85 -7.62
CA TRP A 153 -12.20 1.80 -6.55
C TRP A 153 -11.05 2.71 -6.93
N LEU A 154 -11.14 3.95 -6.47
CA LEU A 154 -10.09 4.95 -6.63
C LEU A 154 -9.03 4.76 -5.55
N PRO A 155 -7.75 5.07 -5.84
CA PRO A 155 -6.67 4.89 -4.87
C PRO A 155 -6.84 5.76 -3.63
N TYR A 156 -7.55 6.89 -3.73
CA TYR A 156 -7.83 7.80 -2.63
C TYR A 156 -9.06 8.67 -2.91
N LYS A 157 -9.58 9.34 -1.88
CA LYS A 157 -10.68 10.29 -1.99
C LYS A 157 -10.14 11.70 -2.27
N ALA A 158 -10.40 12.22 -3.46
CA ALA A 158 -10.04 13.59 -3.82
C ALA A 158 -10.66 14.63 -2.85
N GLY A 159 -9.86 15.64 -2.50
CA GLY A 159 -10.28 16.74 -1.62
C GLY A 159 -9.08 17.44 -0.98
N PRO A 160 -9.31 18.48 -0.18
CA PRO A 160 -8.24 19.16 0.54
C PRO A 160 -7.46 18.16 1.41
N PRO A 161 -6.12 18.25 1.47
CA PRO A 161 -5.30 17.38 2.31
C PRO A 161 -5.85 17.25 3.73
N CYS A 162 -5.92 16.01 4.23
CA CYS A 162 -6.42 15.66 5.56
C CYS A 162 -7.87 16.05 5.89
N ALA A 163 -8.71 16.44 4.93
CA ALA A 163 -10.11 16.80 5.23
C ALA A 163 -10.94 15.64 5.83
N SER A 164 -10.51 14.38 5.64
CA SER A 164 -11.12 13.21 6.27
C SER A 164 -10.51 12.87 7.65
N CYS A 165 -9.48 13.58 8.09
CA CYS A 165 -8.73 13.34 9.33
C CYS A 165 -8.21 14.64 9.98
N PRO A 166 -9.06 15.66 10.22
CA PRO A 166 -8.61 17.00 10.63
C PRO A 166 -7.82 17.02 11.95
N ASN A 167 -8.07 16.07 12.85
CA ASN A 167 -7.40 15.96 14.16
C ASN A 167 -6.25 14.93 14.18
N ALA A 168 -5.88 14.38 13.03
CA ALA A 168 -4.86 13.33 12.90
C ALA A 168 -4.13 13.50 11.57
N CYS A 169 -3.51 14.67 11.38
CA CYS A 169 -2.84 15.06 10.16
C CYS A 169 -1.40 15.47 10.47
N ILE A 170 -0.44 14.90 9.74
CA ILE A 170 0.96 15.32 9.75
C ILE A 170 1.38 15.48 8.29
N ASP A 171 1.78 16.70 7.93
CA ASP A 171 2.25 17.06 6.59
C ASP A 171 1.43 16.41 5.46
N LYS A 172 0.14 16.78 5.39
CA LYS A 172 -0.84 16.32 4.38
C LYS A 172 -1.24 14.83 4.45
N LEU A 173 -0.72 14.04 5.40
CA LEU A 173 -1.04 12.63 5.56
C LEU A 173 -1.82 12.38 6.86
N CYS A 174 -2.82 11.51 6.78
CA CYS A 174 -3.62 11.05 7.90
C CYS A 174 -2.84 10.04 8.77
N THR A 175 -2.95 10.13 10.09
CA THR A 175 -2.23 9.25 11.04
C THR A 175 -3.16 8.37 11.89
N ASN A 176 -4.44 8.26 11.49
CA ASN A 176 -5.51 7.57 12.20
C ASN A 176 -6.06 6.36 11.44
N PRO A 177 -5.25 5.32 11.14
CA PRO A 177 -5.76 4.11 10.49
C PRO A 177 -6.81 3.41 11.37
N CYS A 178 -7.88 2.91 10.75
CA CYS A 178 -8.73 1.90 11.35
C CYS A 178 -7.96 0.58 11.41
N PRO A 179 -7.86 -0.15 12.54
CA PRO A 179 -7.16 -1.44 12.57
C PRO A 179 -8.00 -2.61 12.04
N TYR A 180 -9.31 -2.42 11.92
CA TYR A 180 -10.25 -3.44 11.43
C TYR A 180 -10.49 -3.29 9.92
N ILE A 181 -10.91 -4.38 9.29
CA ILE A 181 -11.43 -4.39 7.91
C ILE A 181 -12.86 -4.94 7.98
N ASN A 182 -13.76 -4.38 7.18
CA ASN A 182 -15.09 -4.95 7.02
C ASN A 182 -15.01 -6.23 6.19
N SER A 183 -15.92 -7.17 6.40
CA SER A 183 -16.05 -8.35 5.53
C SER A 183 -16.78 -8.06 4.22
N TYR A 184 -17.55 -6.95 4.17
CA TYR A 184 -18.36 -6.58 3.02
C TYR A 184 -18.30 -5.10 2.70
N ILE A 185 -18.30 -4.78 1.41
CA ILE A 185 -18.26 -3.40 0.90
C ILE A 185 -19.49 -2.57 1.30
N ASN A 186 -20.64 -3.20 1.52
CA ASN A 186 -21.91 -2.53 1.87
C ASN A 186 -22.08 -2.29 3.38
N CYS A 187 -21.04 -2.55 4.19
CA CYS A 187 -21.06 -2.33 5.62
C CYS A 187 -21.44 -0.90 6.07
N PRO A 188 -21.05 0.18 5.38
CA PRO A 188 -21.58 1.51 5.68
C PRO A 188 -23.11 1.59 5.60
N THR A 189 -23.71 0.96 4.58
CA THR A 189 -25.17 0.89 4.42
C THR A 189 -25.82 0.01 5.48
N LEU A 190 -25.23 -1.14 5.81
CA LEU A 190 -25.74 -2.04 6.86
C LEU A 190 -25.73 -1.36 8.23
N LYS A 191 -24.65 -0.65 8.58
CA LYS A 191 -24.58 0.17 9.79
C LYS A 191 -25.69 1.22 9.82
N ALA A 192 -25.91 1.94 8.73
CA ALA A 192 -26.90 3.00 8.68
C ALA A 192 -28.35 2.49 8.81
N ARG A 193 -28.65 1.32 8.23
CA ARG A 193 -30.01 0.75 8.23
C ARG A 193 -30.35 -0.05 9.48
N VAL A 194 -29.41 -0.85 9.96
CA VAL A 194 -29.65 -1.86 11.01
C VAL A 194 -28.97 -1.47 12.33
N GLY A 195 -27.87 -0.72 12.27
CA GLY A 195 -27.09 -0.33 13.44
C GLY A 195 -26.15 -1.42 13.94
N CYS A 196 -25.17 -1.00 14.73
CA CYS A 196 -24.14 -1.88 15.31
C CYS A 196 -24.60 -2.67 16.54
N GLY A 197 -25.84 -2.48 16.99
CA GLY A 197 -26.46 -3.33 18.02
C GLY A 197 -26.84 -4.71 17.49
N ASN A 198 -26.98 -4.87 16.17
CA ASN A 198 -27.20 -6.17 15.54
C ASN A 198 -25.90 -6.99 15.54
N LYS A 199 -25.95 -8.21 16.09
CA LYS A 199 -24.78 -9.09 16.25
C LYS A 199 -24.08 -9.41 14.92
N LEU A 200 -24.83 -9.62 13.83
CA LEU A 200 -24.26 -9.94 12.52
C LEU A 200 -23.57 -8.71 11.91
N VAL A 201 -24.22 -7.54 11.97
CA VAL A 201 -23.60 -6.29 11.50
C VAL A 201 -22.34 -5.96 12.28
N TYR A 202 -22.35 -6.14 13.61
CA TYR A 202 -21.17 -5.91 14.43
C TYR A 202 -20.01 -6.86 14.07
N ALA A 203 -20.32 -8.12 13.78
CA ALA A 203 -19.32 -9.13 13.42
C ALA A 203 -18.76 -8.94 12.00
N TRP A 204 -19.61 -8.65 11.01
CA TRP A 204 -19.21 -8.49 9.62
C TRP A 204 -18.69 -7.09 9.27
N CYS A 205 -19.06 -6.08 10.06
CA CYS A 205 -18.71 -4.69 9.81
C CYS A 205 -17.90 -4.06 10.96
N PRO A 206 -16.84 -4.72 11.46
CA PRO A 206 -16.10 -4.24 12.62
C PRO A 206 -15.43 -2.90 12.36
N ALA A 207 -14.98 -2.61 11.14
CA ALA A 207 -14.42 -1.29 10.81
C ALA A 207 -15.51 -0.22 10.88
N SER A 208 -16.66 -0.42 10.22
CA SER A 208 -17.76 0.55 10.29
C SER A 208 -18.30 0.75 11.71
N CYS A 209 -18.31 -0.30 12.54
CA CYS A 209 -18.87 -0.24 13.89
C CYS A 209 -17.89 0.25 14.97
N LYS A 210 -16.61 -0.08 14.87
CA LYS A 210 -15.60 0.22 15.91
C LYS A 210 -14.71 1.41 15.57
N CYS A 211 -14.55 1.75 14.29
CA CYS A 211 -13.71 2.86 13.87
C CYS A 211 -14.53 4.14 13.72
N ILE A 212 -14.46 4.97 14.75
CA ILE A 212 -14.97 6.36 14.74
C ILE A 212 -13.78 7.27 14.46
N ASN A 213 -13.94 8.25 13.56
CA ASN A 213 -12.91 9.24 13.20
C ASN A 213 -11.56 8.61 12.80
N LYS A 214 -11.60 7.51 12.05
CA LYS A 214 -10.43 6.80 11.51
C LYS A 214 -10.62 6.56 10.01
N ILE A 215 -9.52 6.46 9.26
CA ILE A 215 -9.59 6.08 7.84
C ILE A 215 -9.89 4.58 7.76
N ILE A 216 -11.04 4.25 7.16
CA ILE A 216 -11.54 2.88 7.01
C ILE A 216 -11.08 2.36 5.64
N PRO A 217 -10.42 1.20 5.57
CA PRO A 217 -10.04 0.59 4.31
C PRO A 217 -11.27 0.06 3.56
N ILE A 218 -11.12 -0.14 2.26
CA ILE A 218 -12.08 -0.92 1.50
C ILE A 218 -12.08 -2.37 2.01
N ALA A 219 -13.27 -2.98 1.99
CA ALA A 219 -13.50 -4.37 2.39
C ALA A 219 -13.07 -5.35 1.30
#